data_AF-A0A2U0S013-F1
#
_entry.id   AF-A0A2U0S013-F1
#
_cell.length_a   1.000
_cell.length_b   1.000
_cell.length_c   1.000
_cell.angle_alpha   90.00
_cell.angle_beta   90.00
_cell.angle_gamma   90.00
#
_symmetry.space_group_name_H-M   'P 1'
#
loop_
_entity.id
_entity.type
_entity.pdbx_description
1 polymer ?
#
loop_
_entity_poly.entity_id
_entity_poly.type
_entity_poly.pdbx_seq_one_letter_code
_entity_poly.pdbx_strand_id
1 'polypeptide(L)'
;MRKIPRTMSTQHPDNACAPLWHNEKVIQGDAEVYEAYYAYNELGCQEVMWDSEGKDTDIRVTRKLLTAHGDYFKANMIGKDVFLTYRIPNPRVEVAERKIVVETLQNIAVSSDVASTFYKADVAPIFEVILTYTTDGKELLCLYNYYKKAIVGIEDIELAD
;
A
#
# COMPACT_ATOMS: atom_id res chain seq x y z
N MET A 1 -15.81 -3.69 16.38
CA MET A 1 -15.01 -4.85 15.95
C MET A 1 -14.50 -4.54 14.55
N ARG A 2 -13.19 -4.66 14.29
CA ARG A 2 -12.60 -4.36 12.97
C ARG A 2 -13.12 -5.35 11.91
N LYS A 3 -13.42 -4.87 10.71
CA LYS A 3 -13.77 -5.72 9.56
C LYS A 3 -12.53 -6.54 9.16
N ILE A 4 -12.69 -7.87 9.09
CA ILE A 4 -11.65 -8.75 8.55
C ILE A 4 -11.96 -9.00 7.08
N PRO A 5 -11.09 -8.59 6.14
CA PRO A 5 -11.33 -8.81 4.72
C PRO A 5 -11.32 -10.31 4.39
N ARG A 6 -12.23 -10.71 3.51
CA ARG A 6 -12.31 -12.08 2.97
C ARG A 6 -11.80 -12.19 1.53
N THR A 7 -11.55 -11.05 0.89
CA THR A 7 -11.10 -10.96 -0.50
C THR A 7 -9.98 -9.95 -0.61
N MET A 8 -8.88 -10.36 -1.22
CA MET A 8 -7.72 -9.53 -1.52
C MET A 8 -7.42 -9.63 -3.01
N SER A 9 -7.48 -8.51 -3.73
CA SER A 9 -6.96 -8.42 -5.10
C SER A 9 -5.45 -8.22 -5.07
N THR A 10 -4.72 -8.75 -6.05
CA THR A 10 -3.26 -8.69 -6.09
C THR A 10 -2.77 -8.33 -7.49
N GLN A 11 -1.55 -7.83 -7.59
CA GLN A 11 -0.94 -7.43 -8.87
C GLN A 11 -0.03 -8.52 -9.45
N HIS A 12 -0.41 -9.80 -9.30
CA HIS A 12 0.35 -10.89 -9.92
C HIS A 12 0.24 -10.80 -11.46
N PRO A 13 1.34 -11.01 -12.21
CA PRO A 13 1.33 -10.94 -13.67
C PRO A 13 0.93 -12.30 -14.29
N ASP A 14 -0.16 -12.91 -13.81
CA ASP A 14 -0.63 -14.22 -14.24
C ASP A 14 -1.79 -14.16 -15.26
N ASN A 15 -2.24 -12.95 -15.66
CA ASN A 15 -3.28 -12.78 -16.65
C ASN A 15 -2.80 -13.14 -18.07
N ALA A 16 -3.59 -13.94 -18.79
CA ALA A 16 -3.29 -14.31 -20.18
C ALA A 16 -3.66 -13.22 -21.20
N CYS A 17 -4.65 -12.38 -20.86
CA CYS A 17 -5.21 -11.35 -21.73
C CYS A 17 -5.43 -10.05 -20.95
N ALA A 18 -5.45 -8.93 -21.66
CA ALA A 18 -5.81 -7.64 -21.07
C ALA A 18 -7.26 -7.67 -20.57
N PRO A 19 -7.56 -6.99 -19.44
CA PRO A 19 -8.93 -6.85 -18.96
C PRO A 19 -9.74 -5.94 -19.88
N LEU A 20 -11.07 -6.03 -19.84
CA LEU A 20 -11.98 -5.29 -20.74
C LEU A 20 -11.83 -3.76 -20.69
N TRP A 21 -11.29 -3.23 -19.59
CA TRP A 21 -11.10 -1.80 -19.35
C TRP A 21 -9.68 -1.31 -19.71
N HIS A 22 -8.79 -2.20 -20.16
CA HIS A 22 -7.41 -1.85 -20.54
C HIS A 22 -7.03 -2.45 -21.90
N ASN A 23 -6.31 -1.69 -22.72
CA ASN A 23 -5.97 -2.12 -24.07
C ASN A 23 -4.57 -2.73 -24.19
N GLU A 24 -3.73 -2.62 -23.16
CA GLU A 24 -2.38 -3.16 -23.16
C GLU A 24 -2.31 -4.47 -22.36
N LYS A 25 -1.37 -5.34 -22.73
CA LYS A 25 -1.15 -6.61 -22.02
C LYS A 25 -0.60 -6.39 -20.60
N VAL A 26 0.15 -5.32 -20.40
CA VAL A 26 0.78 -4.96 -19.14
C VAL A 26 -0.04 -3.85 -18.49
N ILE A 27 -0.43 -4.05 -17.24
CA ILE A 27 -1.10 -3.06 -16.41
C ILE A 27 0.01 -2.39 -15.59
N GLN A 28 0.22 -1.09 -15.77
CA GLN A 28 1.30 -0.34 -15.14
C GLN A 28 0.91 1.12 -14.89
N GLY A 29 1.49 1.74 -13.86
CA GLY A 29 1.32 3.17 -13.58
C GLY A 29 -0.12 3.52 -13.18
N ASP A 30 -0.71 4.52 -13.82
CA ASP A 30 -2.07 4.96 -13.49
C ASP A 30 -3.15 3.89 -13.78
N ALA A 31 -2.86 2.93 -14.67
CA ALA A 31 -3.74 1.80 -14.92
C ALA A 31 -3.86 0.88 -13.69
N GLU A 32 -2.81 0.75 -12.88
CA GLU A 32 -2.83 -0.05 -11.65
C GLU A 32 -3.63 0.63 -10.54
N VAL A 33 -3.58 1.97 -10.48
CA VAL A 33 -4.41 2.75 -9.57
C VAL A 33 -5.88 2.57 -9.93
N TYR A 34 -6.21 2.64 -11.22
CA TYR A 34 -7.56 2.35 -11.70
C TYR A 34 -7.95 0.90 -11.41
N GLU A 35 -7.06 -0.08 -11.61
CA GLU A 35 -7.32 -1.48 -11.29
C GLU A 35 -7.66 -1.69 -9.82
N ALA A 36 -6.92 -1.05 -8.90
CA ALA A 36 -7.21 -1.10 -7.48
C ALA A 36 -8.60 -0.55 -7.18
N TYR A 37 -8.96 0.61 -7.77
CA TYR A 37 -10.32 1.15 -7.67
C TYR A 37 -11.38 0.20 -8.25
N TYR A 38 -11.14 -0.37 -9.43
CA TYR A 38 -12.02 -1.32 -10.10
C TYR A 38 -12.25 -2.57 -9.24
N ALA A 39 -11.21 -3.09 -8.60
CA ALA A 39 -11.31 -4.22 -7.69
C ALA A 39 -12.22 -3.90 -6.49
N TYR A 40 -12.09 -2.71 -5.91
CA TYR A 40 -12.96 -2.27 -4.83
C TYR A 40 -14.41 -2.06 -5.29
N ASN A 41 -14.61 -1.29 -6.36
CA ASN A 41 -15.92 -0.79 -6.77
C ASN A 41 -16.74 -1.82 -7.55
N GLU A 42 -16.16 -2.45 -8.56
CA GLU A 42 -16.87 -3.34 -9.48
C GLU A 42 -16.85 -4.79 -9.00
N LEU A 43 -15.72 -5.24 -8.43
CA LEU A 43 -15.56 -6.63 -7.98
C LEU A 43 -15.90 -6.84 -6.50
N GLY A 44 -16.05 -5.77 -5.73
CA GLY A 44 -16.34 -5.85 -4.30
C GLY A 44 -15.21 -6.45 -3.47
N CYS A 45 -13.96 -6.38 -3.96
CA CYS A 45 -12.80 -6.77 -3.18
C CYS A 45 -12.71 -5.90 -1.92
N GLN A 46 -12.33 -6.51 -0.81
CA GLN A 46 -12.25 -5.82 0.48
C GLN A 46 -10.86 -5.31 0.77
N GLU A 47 -9.86 -5.86 0.08
CA GLU A 47 -8.47 -5.51 0.21
C GLU A 47 -7.76 -5.53 -1.15
N VAL A 48 -6.78 -4.66 -1.33
CA VAL A 48 -5.83 -4.71 -2.45
C VAL A 48 -4.42 -4.81 -1.88
N MET A 49 -3.68 -5.81 -2.35
CA MET A 49 -2.24 -5.90 -2.16
C MET A 49 -1.54 -5.03 -3.19
N TRP A 50 -0.68 -4.14 -2.73
CA TRP A 50 0.16 -3.30 -3.58
C TRP A 50 1.60 -3.79 -3.54
N ASP A 51 2.10 -4.26 -4.68
CA ASP A 51 3.40 -4.93 -4.79
C ASP A 51 4.52 -3.92 -5.02
N SER A 52 5.36 -3.76 -4.00
CA SER A 52 6.61 -2.99 -4.01
C SER A 52 7.85 -3.90 -4.05
N GLU A 53 7.71 -5.23 -4.11
CA GLU A 53 8.82 -6.18 -4.19
C GLU A 53 9.19 -6.47 -5.64
N GLY A 54 8.22 -6.88 -6.45
CA GLY A 54 8.48 -7.44 -7.78
C GLY A 54 8.59 -6.42 -8.92
N LYS A 55 8.37 -5.12 -8.67
CA LYS A 55 8.27 -4.09 -9.72
C LYS A 55 8.46 -2.66 -9.20
N ASP A 56 8.70 -1.75 -10.14
CA ASP A 56 8.70 -0.31 -9.90
C ASP A 56 7.26 0.22 -9.86
N THR A 57 6.68 0.21 -8.65
CA THR A 57 5.27 0.50 -8.41
C THR A 57 5.06 1.96 -7.99
N ASP A 58 3.86 2.50 -8.19
CA ASP A 58 3.58 3.86 -7.74
C ASP A 58 3.54 3.97 -6.21
N ILE A 59 4.47 4.74 -5.64
CA ILE A 59 4.59 4.94 -4.19
C ILE A 59 3.52 5.89 -3.60
N ARG A 60 2.75 6.58 -4.45
CA ARG A 60 1.72 7.57 -4.07
C ARG A 60 0.30 7.06 -4.30
N VAL A 61 0.10 5.75 -4.33
CA VAL A 61 -1.19 5.09 -4.61
C VAL A 61 -2.34 5.65 -3.77
N THR A 62 -2.17 5.86 -2.46
CA THR A 62 -3.21 6.43 -1.58
C THR A 62 -3.68 7.79 -2.09
N ARG A 63 -2.74 8.68 -2.44
CA ARG A 63 -3.07 10.01 -2.95
C ARG A 63 -3.82 9.92 -4.27
N LYS A 64 -3.37 9.06 -5.19
CA LYS A 64 -3.98 8.91 -6.50
C LYS A 64 -5.39 8.33 -6.41
N LEU A 65 -5.59 7.30 -5.58
CA LEU A 65 -6.92 6.72 -5.31
C LEU A 65 -7.90 7.76 -4.75
N LEU A 66 -7.50 8.49 -3.71
CA LEU A 66 -8.37 9.50 -3.07
C LEU A 66 -8.66 10.70 -4.00
N THR A 67 -7.70 11.08 -4.84
CA THR A 67 -7.87 12.21 -5.77
C THR A 67 -8.75 11.82 -6.96
N ALA A 68 -8.50 10.66 -7.56
CA ALA A 68 -9.20 10.22 -8.77
C ALA A 68 -10.62 9.67 -8.47
N HIS A 69 -10.80 9.02 -7.32
CA HIS A 69 -12.03 8.29 -6.99
C HIS A 69 -12.60 8.69 -5.61
N GLY A 70 -12.49 9.98 -5.27
CA GLY A 70 -12.80 10.49 -3.94
C GLY A 70 -14.23 10.21 -3.46
N ASP A 71 -15.24 10.21 -4.34
CA ASP A 71 -16.62 9.94 -3.91
C ASP A 71 -16.83 8.51 -3.43
N TYR A 72 -16.19 7.53 -4.07
CA TYR A 72 -16.19 6.15 -3.60
C TYR A 72 -15.54 6.03 -2.22
N PHE A 73 -14.36 6.65 -2.05
CA PHE A 73 -13.59 6.52 -0.82
C PHE A 73 -14.16 7.33 0.36
N LYS A 74 -14.92 8.40 0.11
CA LYS A 74 -15.75 9.04 1.15
C LYS A 74 -16.82 8.08 1.69
N ALA A 75 -17.38 7.21 0.84
CA ALA A 75 -18.38 6.21 1.25
C ALA A 75 -17.76 4.91 1.79
N ASN A 76 -16.53 4.59 1.36
CA ASN A 76 -15.80 3.38 1.72
C ASN A 76 -14.37 3.76 2.14
N MET A 77 -14.18 4.08 3.41
CA MET A 77 -12.92 4.63 3.90
C MET A 77 -11.79 3.59 3.85
N ILE A 78 -10.69 3.93 3.16
CA ILE A 78 -9.47 3.11 3.17
C ILE A 78 -8.91 3.06 4.61
N GLY A 79 -8.57 1.86 5.08
CA GLY A 79 -8.11 1.60 6.44
C GLY A 79 -9.22 1.21 7.41
N LYS A 80 -10.50 1.36 7.01
CA LYS A 80 -11.67 1.05 7.85
C LYS A 80 -12.67 0.12 7.17
N ASP A 81 -13.13 0.50 5.98
CA ASP A 81 -14.16 -0.22 5.22
C ASP A 81 -13.56 -1.11 4.12
N VAL A 82 -12.47 -0.62 3.51
CA VAL A 82 -11.61 -1.34 2.56
C VAL A 82 -10.14 -1.17 2.96
N PHE A 83 -9.27 -2.07 2.52
CA PHE A 83 -7.88 -2.15 3.01
C PHE A 83 -6.87 -2.13 1.88
N LEU A 84 -5.77 -1.39 2.07
CA LEU A 84 -4.63 -1.37 1.16
C LEU A 84 -3.41 -1.87 1.93
N THR A 85 -2.73 -2.87 1.39
CA THR A 85 -1.64 -3.56 2.09
C THR A 85 -0.42 -3.67 1.18
N TYR A 86 0.72 -3.11 1.59
CA TYR A 86 1.96 -3.24 0.82
C TYR A 86 2.54 -4.65 0.95
N ARG A 87 2.99 -5.23 -0.16
CA ARG A 87 3.93 -6.34 -0.20
C ARG A 87 5.32 -5.76 -0.43
N ILE A 88 6.20 -5.94 0.54
CA ILE A 88 7.55 -5.36 0.54
C ILE A 88 8.62 -6.43 0.32
N PRO A 89 9.76 -6.06 -0.30
CA PRO A 89 10.88 -6.98 -0.46
C PRO A 89 11.49 -7.35 0.89
N ASN A 90 12.13 -8.52 0.95
CA ASN A 90 12.84 -8.92 2.17
C ASN A 90 14.26 -8.35 2.15
N PRO A 91 14.61 -7.39 3.03
CA PRO A 91 15.92 -6.74 2.98
C PRO A 91 17.10 -7.68 3.26
N ARG A 92 16.84 -8.90 3.78
CA ARG A 92 17.87 -9.93 4.02
C ARG A 92 18.11 -10.82 2.80
N VAL A 93 17.13 -10.94 1.92
CA VAL A 93 17.22 -11.74 0.68
C VAL A 93 17.57 -10.83 -0.49
N GLU A 94 16.88 -9.71 -0.59
CA GLU A 94 16.94 -8.76 -1.70
C GLU A 94 17.76 -7.54 -1.29
N VAL A 95 19.07 -7.75 -1.21
CA VAL A 95 20.03 -6.79 -0.65
C VAL A 95 20.05 -5.45 -1.42
N ALA A 96 19.77 -5.49 -2.73
CA ALA A 96 19.65 -4.32 -3.60
C ALA A 96 18.40 -3.48 -3.28
N GLU A 97 17.30 -4.13 -2.89
CA GLU A 97 15.99 -3.51 -2.64
C GLU A 97 15.83 -2.99 -1.21
N ARG A 98 16.89 -3.02 -0.40
CA ARG A 98 16.87 -2.53 0.98
C ARG A 98 16.38 -1.10 1.10
N LYS A 99 16.65 -0.25 0.11
CA LYS A 99 16.19 1.14 0.10
C LYS A 99 14.72 1.27 -0.31
N ILE A 100 14.22 0.39 -1.17
CA ILE A 100 12.79 0.31 -1.51
C ILE A 100 11.96 -0.03 -0.27
N VAL A 101 12.46 -0.91 0.61
CA VAL A 101 11.78 -1.18 1.90
C VAL A 101 11.62 0.10 2.71
N VAL A 102 12.69 0.90 2.85
CA VAL A 102 12.65 2.16 3.62
C VAL A 102 11.67 3.15 2.99
N GLU A 103 11.73 3.33 1.67
CA GLU A 103 10.83 4.20 0.93
C GLU A 103 9.37 3.77 1.07
N THR A 104 9.08 2.47 0.93
CA THR A 104 7.71 1.95 1.07
C THR A 104 7.19 2.18 2.48
N LEU A 105 8.01 1.94 3.51
CA LEU A 105 7.64 2.19 4.90
C LEU A 105 7.42 3.69 5.18
N GLN A 106 8.23 4.58 4.61
CA GLN A 106 8.01 6.04 4.72
C GLN A 106 6.69 6.46 4.06
N ASN A 107 6.33 5.85 2.94
CA ASN A 107 5.08 6.14 2.25
C ASN A 107 3.83 5.71 3.03
N ILE A 108 3.96 4.87 4.07
CA ILE A 108 2.87 4.61 5.03
C ILE A 108 2.53 5.88 5.81
N ALA A 109 3.54 6.56 6.37
CA ALA A 109 3.35 7.82 7.10
C ALA A 109 2.79 8.92 6.19
N VAL A 110 3.36 9.07 4.98
CA VAL A 110 2.83 10.01 3.97
C VAL A 110 1.38 9.69 3.60
N SER A 111 1.03 8.40 3.50
CA SER A 111 -0.36 7.98 3.22
C SER A 111 -1.29 8.39 4.36
N SER A 112 -0.87 8.28 5.62
CA SER A 112 -1.63 8.75 6.77
C SER A 112 -1.89 10.25 6.74
N ASP A 113 -0.89 11.07 6.40
CA ASP A 113 -1.08 12.53 6.26
C ASP A 113 -2.10 12.88 5.17
N VAL A 114 -2.00 12.20 4.02
CA VAL A 114 -2.89 12.40 2.88
C VAL A 114 -4.32 11.99 3.21
N ALA A 115 -4.49 10.78 3.76
CA ALA A 115 -5.80 10.28 4.14
C ALA A 115 -6.41 11.15 5.24
N SER A 116 -5.63 11.52 6.26
CA SER A 116 -6.13 12.34 7.36
C SER A 116 -6.58 13.72 6.90
N THR A 117 -5.84 14.32 5.97
CA THR A 117 -6.24 15.58 5.31
C THR A 117 -7.53 15.41 4.50
N PHE A 118 -7.64 14.33 3.72
CA PHE A 118 -8.80 14.07 2.88
C PHE A 118 -10.08 13.82 3.70
N TYR A 119 -9.98 13.02 4.77
CA TYR A 119 -11.11 12.65 5.63
C TYR A 119 -11.37 13.64 6.77
N LYS A 120 -10.47 14.61 7.01
CA LYS A 120 -10.52 15.55 8.13
C LYS A 120 -10.62 14.84 9.49
N ALA A 121 -9.91 13.73 9.62
CA ALA A 121 -9.87 12.88 10.81
C ALA A 121 -8.52 12.16 10.84
N ASP A 122 -8.09 11.67 12.00
CA ASP A 122 -6.90 10.82 12.07
C ASP A 122 -7.20 9.45 11.43
N VAL A 123 -6.53 9.15 10.32
CA VAL A 123 -6.76 7.94 9.52
C VAL A 123 -5.43 7.28 9.19
N ALA A 124 -5.32 5.99 9.53
CA ALA A 124 -4.27 5.11 9.07
C ALA A 124 -4.78 4.27 7.89
N PRO A 125 -4.61 4.72 6.63
CA PRO A 125 -5.12 4.01 5.45
C PRO A 125 -4.37 2.70 5.19
N ILE A 126 -3.11 2.63 5.62
CA ILE A 126 -2.24 1.46 5.54
C ILE A 126 -1.68 1.25 6.94
N PHE A 127 -1.90 0.07 7.51
CA PHE A 127 -1.44 -0.26 8.87
C PHE A 127 -0.87 -1.69 8.96
N GLU A 128 -0.89 -2.44 7.86
CA GLU A 128 -0.34 -3.78 7.72
C GLU A 128 0.56 -3.83 6.47
N VAL A 129 1.58 -4.68 6.51
CA VAL A 129 2.47 -4.97 5.39
C VAL A 129 2.76 -6.48 5.34
N ILE A 130 3.00 -6.99 4.14
CA ILE A 130 3.40 -8.37 3.87
C ILE A 130 4.91 -8.38 3.61
N LEU A 131 5.67 -9.08 4.45
CA LEU A 131 7.11 -9.31 4.25
C LEU A 131 7.34 -10.63 3.51
N THR A 132 7.86 -10.56 2.28
CA THR A 132 8.15 -11.75 1.47
C THR A 132 9.28 -12.60 2.07
N TYR A 133 9.35 -13.87 1.68
CA TYR A 133 10.43 -14.81 2.06
C TYR A 133 10.78 -14.88 3.55
N THR A 134 9.83 -14.59 4.44
CA THR A 134 10.07 -14.60 5.89
C THR A 134 10.36 -16.03 6.36
N THR A 135 11.54 -16.25 6.96
CA THR A 135 11.95 -17.58 7.46
C THR A 135 12.07 -17.66 8.99
N ASP A 136 12.15 -16.51 9.68
CA ASP A 136 12.26 -16.40 11.13
C ASP A 136 11.37 -15.25 11.65
N GLY A 137 10.63 -15.47 12.74
CA GLY A 137 9.81 -14.43 13.38
C GLY A 137 10.60 -13.21 13.88
N LYS A 138 11.92 -13.34 14.08
CA LYS A 138 12.81 -12.20 14.36
C LYS A 138 12.85 -11.18 13.22
N GLU A 139 12.63 -11.58 11.98
CA GLU A 139 12.58 -10.67 10.84
C GLU A 139 11.40 -9.70 10.96
N LEU A 140 10.23 -10.20 11.38
CA LEU A 140 9.05 -9.39 11.64
C LEU A 140 9.29 -8.40 12.80
N LEU A 141 9.92 -8.85 13.88
CA LEU A 141 10.30 -7.98 14.99
C LEU A 141 11.30 -6.91 14.58
N CYS A 142 12.26 -7.25 13.72
CA CYS A 142 13.24 -6.31 13.21
C CYS A 142 12.57 -5.23 12.35
N LEU A 143 11.69 -5.62 11.43
CA LEU A 143 10.92 -4.72 10.58
C LEU A 143 10.04 -3.77 11.41
N TYR A 144 9.30 -4.30 12.39
CA TYR A 144 8.48 -3.50 13.29
C TYR A 144 9.31 -2.48 14.09
N ASN A 145 10.43 -2.92 14.67
CA ASN A 145 11.32 -2.03 15.41
C ASN A 145 11.98 -0.98 14.51
N TYR A 146 12.29 -1.34 13.27
CA TYR A 146 12.81 -0.41 12.28
C TYR A 146 11.78 0.66 11.95
N TYR A 147 10.54 0.27 11.62
CA TYR A 147 9.45 1.21 11.37
C TYR A 147 9.25 2.19 12.54
N LYS A 148 9.15 1.65 13.76
CA LYS A 148 8.95 2.47 14.97
C LYS A 148 10.10 3.45 15.22
N LYS A 149 11.35 3.02 15.07
CA LYS A 149 12.51 3.87 15.41
C LYS A 149 12.92 4.82 14.29
N ALA A 150 12.92 4.34 13.06
CA ALA A 150 13.52 5.04 11.92
C ALA A 150 12.49 5.76 11.05
N ILE A 151 11.21 5.41 11.11
CA ILE A 151 10.17 6.07 10.34
C ILE A 151 9.35 6.97 11.26
N VAL A 152 8.69 6.41 12.27
CA VAL A 152 7.88 7.21 13.23
C VAL A 152 8.76 8.19 14.01
N GLY A 153 9.93 7.73 14.48
CA GLY A 153 10.86 8.59 15.22
C GLY A 153 11.47 9.76 14.43
N ILE A 154 11.25 9.87 13.11
CA ILE A 154 11.65 11.06 12.34
C ILE A 154 10.82 12.28 12.76
N GLU A 155 9.58 12.09 13.18
CA GLU A 155 8.71 13.18 13.63
C GLU A 155 9.25 13.89 14.88
N ASP A 156 10.11 13.22 15.66
CA ASP A 156 10.79 13.78 16.84
C ASP A 156 12.01 14.64 16.48
N ILE A 157 12.41 14.69 15.21
CA ILE A 157 13.57 15.45 14.73
C ILE A 157 13.09 16.82 14.26
N GLU A 158 13.40 17.85 15.04
CA GLU A 158 13.17 19.23 14.61
C GLU A 158 14.17 19.60 13.50
N LEU A 159 13.66 20.18 12.42
CA LEU A 159 14.50 20.88 11.45
C LEU A 159 15.04 22.14 12.13
N ALA A 160 16.27 22.06 12.64
CA ALA A 160 16.99 23.22 13.13
C ALA A 160 17.29 24.19 11.97
N ASP A 161 17.19 25.49 12.24
CA ASP A 161 17.54 26.57 11.31
C ASP A 161 19.02 26.57 10.87
#